data_AF-A0A2N3FCK0-F1
#
_entry.id   AF-A0A2N3FCK0-F1
#
_cell.length_a   1.000
_cell.length_b   1.000
_cell.length_c   1.000
_cell.angle_alpha   90.00
_cell.angle_beta   90.00
_cell.angle_gamma   90.00
#
_symmetry.space_group_name_H-M   'P 1'
#
loop_
_entity.id
_entity.type
_entity.pdbx_description
1 polymer ?
#
loop_
_entity_poly.entity_id
_entity_poly.type
_entity_poly.pdbx_seq_one_letter_code
_entity_poly.pdbx_strand_id
1 'polypeptide(L)'
;LLIAGVWERTGDVVEGLDWVARLLRAQGRVLPLAEEPLQISAMVAGQNVSAVARGQVAVATSGGHVTGLSIDPRRPKVPQATLDAIAGASAVVLGPGSWYTSVLVHFLVEPVAQALVEAGPRTVLTLNIAHEDAETKGSDRVDDVRALRRLEPAFRPAVVLCDVSHGLDPELAAEIEEWGSQLVVLDLKRSDALDRHDVTRLSQAYLQALGGLSG
;
A
#
# COMPACT_ATOMS: atom_id res chain seq x y z
N LEU A 1 22.61 8.16 6.76
CA LEU A 1 22.79 9.57 6.34
C LEU A 1 23.08 9.76 4.85
N LEU A 2 23.40 8.72 4.06
CA LEU A 2 23.71 8.88 2.63
C LEU A 2 22.54 9.48 1.81
N ILE A 3 21.31 8.96 1.98
CA ILE A 3 20.14 9.45 1.24
C ILE A 3 19.84 10.93 1.57
N ALA A 4 19.83 11.28 2.86
CA ALA A 4 19.60 12.66 3.30
C ALA A 4 20.70 13.61 2.79
N GLY A 5 21.97 13.22 2.89
CA GLY A 5 23.08 14.05 2.43
C GLY A 5 23.15 14.21 0.91
N VAL A 6 22.67 13.24 0.13
CA VAL A 6 22.56 13.40 -1.33
C VAL A 6 21.39 14.32 -1.67
N TRP A 7 20.24 14.17 -1.01
CA TRP A 7 19.07 15.02 -1.22
C TRP A 7 19.33 16.50 -0.90
N GLU A 8 20.00 16.80 0.21
CA GLU A 8 20.43 18.16 0.55
C GLU A 8 21.37 18.77 -0.51
N ARG A 9 22.09 17.94 -1.26
CA ARG A 9 23.10 18.35 -2.23
C ARG A 9 22.57 18.47 -3.66
N THR A 10 21.60 17.63 -4.05
CA THR A 10 21.00 17.65 -5.39
C THR A 10 19.81 18.61 -5.47
N GLY A 11 19.09 18.83 -4.37
CA GLY A 11 17.81 19.56 -4.38
C GLY A 11 16.67 18.82 -5.11
N ASP A 12 16.98 17.68 -5.73
CA ASP A 12 16.06 16.77 -6.40
C ASP A 12 16.18 15.38 -5.75
N VAL A 13 15.11 14.95 -5.10
CA VAL A 13 15.03 13.66 -4.40
C VAL A 13 15.13 12.47 -5.34
N VAL A 14 14.64 12.59 -6.58
CA VAL A 14 14.68 11.52 -7.59
C VAL A 14 16.11 11.32 -8.07
N GLU A 15 16.82 12.41 -8.40
CA GLU A 15 18.24 12.33 -8.76
C GLU A 15 19.06 11.71 -7.63
N GLY A 16 18.76 12.09 -6.39
CA GLY A 16 19.45 11.53 -5.23
C GLY A 16 19.24 10.03 -5.05
N LEU A 17 18.00 9.55 -5.23
CA LEU A 17 17.68 8.12 -5.20
C LEU A 17 18.32 7.36 -6.37
N ASP A 18 18.31 7.93 -7.58
CA ASP A 18 18.96 7.34 -8.76
C ASP A 18 20.49 7.21 -8.54
N TRP A 19 21.12 8.20 -7.90
CA TRP A 19 22.54 8.13 -7.54
C TRP A 19 22.82 7.02 -6.52
N VAL A 20 22.00 6.91 -5.46
CA VAL A 20 22.14 5.86 -4.45
C VAL A 20 21.93 4.47 -5.08
N ALA A 21 20.95 4.33 -5.97
CA ALA A 21 20.69 3.09 -6.70
C ALA A 21 21.92 2.66 -7.53
N ARG A 22 22.55 3.61 -8.24
CA ARG A 22 23.79 3.35 -9.02
C ARG A 22 24.95 2.95 -8.12
N LEU A 23 25.14 3.63 -6.99
CA LEU A 23 26.19 3.31 -6.02
C LEU A 23 26.05 1.88 -5.49
N LEU A 24 24.80 1.46 -5.19
CA LEU A 24 24.49 0.14 -4.67
C LEU A 24 24.33 -0.93 -5.76
N ARG A 25 24.44 -0.56 -7.04
CA ARG A 25 24.18 -1.42 -8.21
C ARG A 25 22.79 -2.09 -8.14
N ALA A 26 21.81 -1.38 -7.61
CA ALA A 26 20.43 -1.85 -7.53
C ALA A 26 19.84 -2.03 -8.94
N GLN A 27 18.97 -3.03 -9.09
CA GLN A 27 18.19 -3.26 -10.30
C GLN A 27 16.80 -2.63 -10.12
N GLY A 28 16.35 -1.88 -11.13
CA GLY A 28 15.12 -1.10 -11.05
C GLY A 28 15.33 0.34 -10.57
N ARG A 29 14.23 1.03 -10.29
CA ARG A 29 14.22 2.45 -9.91
C ARG A 29 13.35 2.66 -8.68
N VAL A 30 13.85 3.46 -7.73
CA VAL A 30 13.10 3.86 -6.54
C VAL A 30 12.63 5.30 -6.73
N LEU A 31 11.33 5.51 -6.64
CA LEU A 31 10.70 6.81 -6.80
C LEU A 31 9.95 7.18 -5.52
N PRO A 32 10.04 8.43 -5.05
CA PRO A 32 9.34 8.84 -3.86
C PRO A 32 7.87 9.18 -4.19
N LEU A 33 7.02 9.02 -3.18
CA LEU A 33 5.59 9.38 -3.28
C LEU A 33 5.41 10.90 -3.45
N ALA A 34 6.29 11.69 -2.83
CA ALA A 34 6.29 13.14 -2.86
C ALA A 34 7.73 13.68 -2.89
N GLU A 35 7.91 14.89 -3.42
CA GLU A 35 9.18 15.61 -3.40
C GLU A 35 9.49 16.21 -2.03
N GLU A 36 8.49 16.35 -1.17
CA GLU A 36 8.59 16.93 0.16
C GLU A 36 8.17 15.94 1.25
N PRO A 37 8.69 16.06 2.50
CA PRO A 37 8.30 15.18 3.60
C PRO A 37 6.80 15.23 3.90
N LEU A 38 6.18 14.07 4.08
CA LEU A 38 4.78 13.94 4.48
C LEU A 38 4.64 13.61 5.96
N GLN A 39 3.74 14.29 6.65
CA GLN A 39 3.24 13.91 7.96
C GLN A 39 1.86 13.27 7.84
N ILE A 40 1.74 12.04 8.33
CA ILE A 40 0.47 11.32 8.38
C ILE A 40 -0.19 11.58 9.74
N SER A 41 -1.50 11.83 9.73
CA SER A 41 -2.31 11.94 10.95
C SER A 41 -3.55 11.06 10.83
N ALA A 42 -3.89 10.37 11.92
CA ALA A 42 -5.07 9.52 12.02
C ALA A 42 -5.99 9.98 13.15
N MET A 43 -7.30 9.99 12.89
CA MET A 43 -8.33 10.02 13.91
C MET A 43 -8.61 8.59 14.34
N VAL A 44 -8.46 8.33 15.64
CA VAL A 44 -8.58 6.98 16.21
C VAL A 44 -9.71 6.99 17.21
N ALA A 45 -10.75 6.18 16.96
CA ALA A 45 -11.83 5.97 17.90
C ALA A 45 -11.35 5.04 19.03
N GLY A 46 -11.32 5.58 20.25
CA GLY A 46 -11.17 4.79 21.48
C GLY A 46 -12.51 4.46 22.11
N GLN A 47 -12.50 3.67 23.19
CA GLN A 47 -13.72 3.22 23.87
C GLN A 47 -14.56 4.37 24.46
N ASN A 48 -13.93 5.49 24.85
CA ASN A 48 -14.61 6.63 25.49
C ASN A 48 -14.33 8.00 24.84
N VAL A 49 -13.23 8.17 24.09
CA VAL A 49 -12.82 9.44 23.47
C VAL A 49 -12.08 9.17 22.16
N SER A 50 -12.30 9.99 21.13
CA SER A 50 -11.50 9.98 19.90
C SER A 50 -10.19 10.75 20.09
N ALA A 51 -9.06 10.16 19.70
CA ALA A 51 -7.75 10.78 19.76
C ALA A 51 -7.18 11.05 18.35
N VAL A 52 -6.26 12.01 18.26
CA VAL A 52 -5.51 12.28 17.01
C VAL A 52 -4.08 11.77 17.20
N ALA A 53 -3.69 10.77 16.41
CA ALA A 53 -2.31 10.32 16.29
C ALA A 53 -1.62 11.11 15.16
N ARG A 54 -0.44 11.70 15.43
CA ARG A 54 0.32 12.48 14.44
C ARG A 54 1.71 11.90 14.26
N GLY A 55 2.11 11.72 13.01
CA GLY A 55 3.35 11.09 12.58
C GLY A 55 3.17 9.59 12.35
N GLN A 56 3.89 9.06 11.37
CA GLN A 56 3.77 7.67 10.91
C GLN A 56 3.87 6.65 12.05
N VAL A 57 4.86 6.81 12.94
CA VAL A 57 5.05 5.90 14.08
C VAL A 57 3.82 5.93 15.00
N ALA A 58 3.34 7.12 15.37
CA ALA A 58 2.20 7.24 16.28
C ALA A 58 0.92 6.65 15.69
N VAL A 59 0.71 6.78 14.37
CA VAL A 59 -0.43 6.16 13.66
C VAL A 59 -0.27 4.64 13.63
N ALA A 60 0.91 4.14 13.25
CA ALA A 60 1.19 2.70 13.16
C ALA A 60 1.06 1.98 14.51
N THR A 61 1.33 2.68 15.62
CA THR A 61 1.23 2.15 16.98
C THR A 61 -0.05 2.55 17.70
N SER A 62 -0.98 3.24 17.03
CA SER A 62 -2.20 3.70 17.68
C SER A 62 -3.11 2.53 18.03
N GLY A 63 -3.65 2.54 19.25
CA GLY A 63 -4.66 1.56 19.67
C GLY A 63 -6.07 2.10 19.41
N GLY A 64 -6.94 1.26 18.86
CA GLY A 64 -8.31 1.64 18.51
C GLY A 64 -8.57 1.51 17.01
N HIS A 65 -9.70 2.03 16.54
CA HIS A 65 -10.07 1.92 15.13
C HIS A 65 -9.83 3.25 14.43
N VAL A 66 -9.08 3.24 13.32
CA VAL A 66 -8.84 4.44 12.53
C VAL A 66 -10.11 4.81 11.77
N THR A 67 -10.66 5.99 12.08
CA THR A 67 -11.89 6.51 11.47
C THR A 67 -11.65 7.62 10.46
N GLY A 68 -10.44 8.16 10.41
CA GLY A 68 -10.04 9.16 9.43
C GLY A 68 -8.53 9.23 9.29
N LEU A 69 -8.06 9.50 8.07
CA LEU A 69 -6.65 9.61 7.74
C LEU A 69 -6.43 10.91 6.94
N SER A 70 -5.33 11.60 7.21
CA SER A 70 -4.96 12.83 6.48
C SER A 70 -3.45 12.98 6.42
N ILE A 71 -2.99 13.76 5.43
CA ILE A 71 -1.58 14.11 5.26
C ILE A 71 -1.38 15.63 5.37
N ASP A 72 -0.18 16.01 5.79
CA ASP A 72 0.34 17.37 5.72
C ASP A 72 1.75 17.34 5.08
N PRO A 73 2.01 18.15 4.06
CA PRO A 73 1.10 19.07 3.39
C PRO A 73 -0.02 18.33 2.65
N ARG A 74 -1.21 18.96 2.53
CA ARG A 74 -2.38 18.35 1.89
C ARG A 74 -2.23 18.11 0.38
N ARG A 75 -1.36 18.88 -0.27
CA ARG A 75 -1.11 18.84 -1.71
C ARG A 75 0.39 18.84 -1.96
N PRO A 76 1.08 17.75 -1.57
CA PRO A 76 2.50 17.67 -1.78
C PRO A 76 2.80 17.62 -3.28
N LYS A 77 3.97 18.13 -3.68
CA LYS A 77 4.42 17.96 -5.05
C LYS A 77 4.83 16.50 -5.28
N VAL A 78 4.33 15.90 -6.36
CA VAL A 78 4.66 14.54 -6.78
C VAL A 78 5.66 14.61 -7.94
N PRO A 79 6.75 13.82 -7.92
CA PRO A 79 7.65 13.76 -9.06
C PRO A 79 6.93 13.23 -10.30
N GLN A 80 7.09 13.88 -11.45
CA GLN A 80 6.49 13.44 -12.71
C GLN A 80 6.90 12.00 -13.06
N ALA A 81 8.15 11.63 -12.77
CA ALA A 81 8.66 10.27 -12.98
C ALA A 81 7.84 9.21 -12.23
N THR A 82 7.27 9.52 -11.05
CA THR A 82 6.40 8.62 -10.29
C THR A 82 5.08 8.39 -11.02
N LEU A 83 4.47 9.45 -11.52
CA LEU A 83 3.21 9.37 -12.28
C LEU A 83 3.41 8.63 -13.61
N ASP A 84 4.49 8.95 -14.33
CA ASP A 84 4.84 8.29 -15.60
C ASP A 84 5.10 6.79 -15.40
N ALA A 85 5.73 6.40 -14.28
CA ALA A 85 5.97 5.00 -13.95
C ALA A 85 4.66 4.24 -13.70
N ILE A 86 3.71 4.82 -12.96
CA ILE A 86 2.39 4.21 -12.74
C ILE A 86 1.61 4.12 -14.06
N ALA A 87 1.60 5.20 -14.85
CA ALA A 87 0.89 5.27 -16.12
C ALA A 87 1.46 4.29 -17.16
N GLY A 88 2.78 4.14 -17.23
CA GLY A 88 3.47 3.29 -18.19
C GLY A 88 3.61 1.82 -17.78
N ALA A 89 3.30 1.45 -16.54
CA ALA A 89 3.50 0.09 -16.05
C ALA A 89 2.55 -0.91 -16.72
N SER A 90 3.03 -2.04 -17.22
CA SER A 90 2.14 -3.12 -17.69
C SER A 90 1.32 -3.74 -16.57
N ALA A 91 1.80 -3.61 -15.33
CA ALA A 91 1.17 -4.13 -14.13
C ALA A 91 1.59 -3.30 -12.91
N VAL A 92 0.70 -3.17 -11.93
CA VAL A 92 0.99 -2.54 -10.64
C VAL A 92 0.78 -3.56 -9.53
N VAL A 93 1.70 -3.60 -8.57
CA VAL A 93 1.52 -4.36 -7.33
C VAL A 93 1.39 -3.35 -6.20
N LEU A 94 0.27 -3.40 -5.49
CA LEU A 94 -0.01 -2.55 -4.34
C LEU A 94 -0.02 -3.39 -3.07
N GLY A 95 0.84 -3.04 -2.11
CA GLY A 95 1.10 -3.85 -0.94
C GLY A 95 1.99 -5.08 -1.23
N PRO A 96 2.18 -5.98 -0.25
CA PRO A 96 1.70 -5.86 1.13
C PRO A 96 2.45 -4.75 1.88
N GLY A 97 1.97 -4.40 3.06
CA GLY A 97 2.57 -3.37 3.92
C GLY A 97 1.55 -2.78 4.88
N SER A 98 2.03 -2.01 5.86
CA SER A 98 1.16 -1.37 6.86
C SER A 98 0.04 -0.59 6.15
N TRP A 99 -1.19 -0.96 6.45
CA TRP A 99 -2.37 -0.56 5.70
C TRP A 99 -2.60 0.95 5.80
N TYR A 100 -2.63 1.50 7.01
CA TYR A 100 -2.95 2.92 7.23
C TYR A 100 -1.76 3.84 7.02
N THR A 101 -0.54 3.34 7.19
CA THR A 101 0.68 4.14 7.13
C THR A 101 1.49 3.94 5.85
N SER A 102 1.16 2.97 5.01
CA SER A 102 1.80 2.75 3.71
C SER A 102 0.78 2.61 2.59
N VAL A 103 -0.15 1.65 2.65
CA VAL A 103 -1.05 1.36 1.50
C VAL A 103 -2.02 2.51 1.25
N LEU A 104 -2.84 2.88 2.23
CA LEU A 104 -3.86 3.92 2.11
C LEU A 104 -3.26 5.31 1.85
N VAL A 105 -2.03 5.55 2.30
CA VAL A 105 -1.35 6.85 2.14
C VAL A 105 -1.16 7.21 0.66
N HIS A 106 -0.97 6.23 -0.23
CA HIS A 106 -0.87 6.49 -1.67
C HIS A 106 -2.14 7.16 -2.23
N PHE A 107 -3.31 6.85 -1.67
CA PHE A 107 -4.60 7.41 -2.08
C PHE A 107 -4.89 8.78 -1.45
N LEU A 108 -4.11 9.21 -0.44
CA LEU A 108 -4.21 10.55 0.12
C LEU A 108 -3.48 11.61 -0.72
N VAL A 109 -2.62 11.17 -1.64
CA VAL A 109 -1.90 12.04 -2.57
C VAL A 109 -2.64 12.05 -3.90
N GLU A 110 -3.47 13.07 -4.13
CA GLU A 110 -4.46 13.12 -5.22
C GLU A 110 -3.93 12.74 -6.63
N PRO A 111 -2.78 13.25 -7.12
CA PRO A 111 -2.25 12.83 -8.43
C PRO A 111 -1.89 11.35 -8.50
N VAL A 112 -1.42 10.77 -7.39
CA VAL A 112 -1.06 9.35 -7.29
C VAL A 112 -2.32 8.50 -7.19
N ALA A 113 -3.31 8.94 -6.41
CA ALA A 113 -4.61 8.29 -6.32
C ALA A 113 -5.26 8.16 -7.71
N GLN A 114 -5.28 9.25 -8.49
CA GLN A 114 -5.80 9.25 -9.86
C GLN A 114 -5.06 8.27 -10.76
N ALA A 115 -3.71 8.29 -10.73
CA ALA A 115 -2.91 7.34 -11.51
C ALA A 115 -3.15 5.87 -11.11
N LEU A 116 -3.35 5.59 -9.82
CA LEU A 116 -3.68 4.26 -9.32
C LEU A 116 -5.09 3.82 -9.71
N VAL A 117 -6.08 4.72 -9.69
CA VAL A 117 -7.44 4.48 -10.18
C VAL A 117 -7.40 4.06 -11.64
N GLU A 118 -6.68 4.80 -12.48
CA GLU A 118 -6.50 4.46 -13.91
C GLU A 118 -5.76 3.13 -14.10
N ALA A 119 -4.79 2.82 -13.23
CA ALA A 119 -4.07 1.56 -13.25
C ALA A 119 -4.82 0.38 -12.60
N GLY A 120 -5.99 0.61 -12.00
CA GLY A 120 -6.77 -0.41 -11.28
C GLY A 120 -6.95 -1.73 -12.06
N PRO A 121 -7.39 -1.70 -13.33
CA PRO A 121 -7.57 -2.90 -14.17
C PRO A 121 -6.29 -3.71 -14.45
N ARG A 122 -5.10 -3.20 -14.09
CA ARG A 122 -3.82 -3.91 -14.17
C ARG A 122 -3.12 -4.01 -12.81
N THR A 123 -3.85 -3.75 -11.72
CA THR A 123 -3.31 -3.75 -10.36
C THR A 123 -3.62 -5.05 -9.64
N VAL A 124 -2.60 -5.63 -9.00
CA VAL A 124 -2.72 -6.69 -8.00
C VAL A 124 -2.59 -6.06 -6.60
N LEU A 125 -3.66 -6.07 -5.83
CA LEU A 125 -3.67 -5.65 -4.43
C LEU A 125 -3.32 -6.86 -3.54
N THR A 126 -2.30 -6.75 -2.70
CA THR A 126 -1.86 -7.85 -1.82
C THR A 126 -2.19 -7.55 -0.37
N LEU A 127 -2.99 -8.42 0.26
CA LEU A 127 -3.38 -8.29 1.66
C LEU A 127 -2.27 -8.79 2.60
N ASN A 128 -2.24 -8.25 3.83
CA ASN A 128 -1.26 -8.65 4.84
C ASN A 128 -1.57 -10.02 5.45
N ILE A 129 -0.53 -10.79 5.83
CA ILE A 129 -0.69 -12.12 6.46
C ILE A 129 -1.29 -12.01 7.87
N ALA A 130 -0.71 -11.19 8.75
CA ALA A 130 -1.10 -11.10 10.15
C ALA A 130 -1.88 -9.81 10.46
N HIS A 131 -2.64 -9.84 11.55
CA HIS A 131 -3.35 -8.71 12.15
C HIS A 131 -2.53 -8.02 13.27
N GLU A 132 -1.26 -8.38 13.43
CA GLU A 132 -0.45 -7.93 14.58
C GLU A 132 0.15 -6.53 14.41
N ASP A 133 0.02 -5.92 13.23
CA ASP A 133 0.26 -4.47 13.08
C ASP A 133 -0.74 -3.75 13.98
N ALA A 134 -0.24 -2.99 14.96
CA ALA A 134 -1.06 -2.34 15.97
C ALA A 134 -2.16 -1.45 15.36
N GLU A 135 -1.91 -0.88 14.17
CA GLU A 135 -2.87 -0.10 13.38
C GLU A 135 -4.07 -0.89 12.82
N THR A 136 -3.98 -2.23 12.71
CA THR A 136 -5.07 -3.11 12.26
C THR A 136 -5.57 -4.04 13.37
N LYS A 137 -5.17 -3.78 14.63
CA LYS A 137 -5.50 -4.66 15.75
C LYS A 137 -7.00 -4.68 16.00
N GLY A 138 -7.60 -5.86 15.84
CA GLY A 138 -9.04 -6.07 16.02
C GLY A 138 -9.87 -5.75 14.77
N SER A 139 -9.22 -5.57 13.62
CA SER A 139 -9.85 -5.47 12.30
C SER A 139 -9.54 -6.70 11.47
N ASP A 140 -10.53 -7.17 10.71
CA ASP A 140 -10.38 -8.29 9.79
C ASP A 140 -9.91 -7.80 8.41
N ARG A 141 -9.48 -8.72 7.53
CA ARG A 141 -9.02 -8.34 6.18
C ARG A 141 -10.11 -7.68 5.33
N VAL A 142 -11.37 -8.01 5.62
CA VAL A 142 -12.51 -7.34 5.00
C VAL A 142 -12.58 -5.87 5.42
N ASP A 143 -12.18 -5.51 6.64
CA ASP A 143 -12.17 -4.11 7.09
C ASP A 143 -11.10 -3.28 6.41
N ASP A 144 -9.95 -3.89 6.12
CA ASP A 144 -8.87 -3.27 5.34
C ASP A 144 -9.37 -2.94 3.93
N VAL A 145 -10.01 -3.92 3.26
CA VAL A 145 -10.66 -3.75 1.96
C VAL A 145 -11.71 -2.65 2.01
N ARG A 146 -12.63 -2.69 2.98
CA ARG A 146 -13.67 -1.67 3.20
C ARG A 146 -13.06 -0.29 3.43
N ALA A 147 -11.96 -0.19 4.18
CA ALA A 147 -11.29 1.08 4.43
C ALA A 147 -10.74 1.68 3.14
N LEU A 148 -10.12 0.87 2.28
CA LEU A 148 -9.64 1.34 0.98
C LEU A 148 -10.80 1.72 0.04
N ARG A 149 -11.85 0.89 -0.05
CA ARG A 149 -13.06 1.20 -0.84
C ARG A 149 -13.75 2.48 -0.41
N ARG A 150 -13.81 2.75 0.90
CA ARG A 150 -14.36 4.01 1.43
C ARG A 150 -13.48 5.21 1.12
N LEU A 151 -12.15 5.02 1.15
CA LEU A 151 -11.20 6.09 0.92
C LEU A 151 -11.16 6.50 -0.56
N GLU A 152 -11.11 5.53 -1.47
CA GLU A 152 -11.10 5.77 -2.91
C GLU A 152 -12.09 4.82 -3.62
N PRO A 153 -13.38 5.18 -3.70
CA PRO A 153 -14.41 4.35 -4.31
C PRO A 153 -14.23 4.11 -5.81
N ALA A 154 -13.46 4.96 -6.50
CA ALA A 154 -13.20 4.80 -7.93
C ALA A 154 -12.10 3.75 -8.21
N PHE A 155 -11.24 3.46 -7.24
CA PHE A 155 -10.19 2.47 -7.40
C PHE A 155 -10.77 1.07 -7.38
N ARG A 156 -10.40 0.24 -8.36
CA ARG A 156 -10.78 -1.16 -8.46
C ARG A 156 -9.58 -1.97 -8.95
N PRO A 157 -8.89 -2.73 -8.09
CA PRO A 157 -7.81 -3.59 -8.54
C PRO A 157 -8.37 -4.74 -9.36
N ALA A 158 -7.60 -5.26 -10.32
CA ALA A 158 -8.01 -6.42 -11.09
C ALA A 158 -8.04 -7.69 -10.22
N VAL A 159 -7.01 -7.85 -9.39
CA VAL A 159 -6.84 -9.02 -8.51
C VAL A 159 -6.60 -8.55 -7.08
N VAL A 160 -7.24 -9.21 -6.12
CA VAL A 160 -6.89 -9.16 -4.71
C VAL A 160 -6.25 -10.50 -4.33
N LEU A 161 -4.98 -10.45 -3.97
CA LEU A 161 -4.19 -11.60 -3.55
C LEU A 161 -4.25 -11.74 -2.02
N CYS A 162 -4.63 -12.94 -1.57
CA CYS A 162 -4.88 -13.24 -0.17
C CYS A 162 -4.26 -14.59 0.23
N ASP A 163 -3.80 -14.70 1.47
CA ASP A 163 -3.32 -15.97 2.03
C ASP A 163 -4.49 -16.91 2.36
N VAL A 164 -4.26 -18.22 2.26
CA VAL A 164 -5.23 -19.27 2.66
C VAL A 164 -5.76 -19.09 4.08
N SER A 165 -5.02 -18.46 4.99
CA SER A 165 -5.49 -18.18 6.36
C SER A 165 -6.75 -17.32 6.41
N HIS A 166 -6.98 -16.50 5.37
CA HIS A 166 -8.12 -15.59 5.25
C HIS A 166 -9.09 -16.00 4.13
N GLY A 167 -8.72 -16.97 3.30
CA GLY A 167 -9.49 -17.36 2.12
C GLY A 167 -10.83 -18.05 2.39
N LEU A 168 -11.12 -18.38 3.65
CA LEU A 168 -12.41 -18.94 4.07
C LEU A 168 -13.37 -17.88 4.63
N ASP A 169 -12.97 -16.61 4.68
CA ASP A 169 -13.83 -15.52 5.12
C ASP A 169 -14.87 -15.17 4.03
N PRO A 170 -16.16 -15.50 4.23
CA PRO A 170 -17.20 -15.24 3.24
C PRO A 170 -17.50 -13.75 3.07
N GLU A 171 -17.28 -12.93 4.11
CA GLU A 171 -17.48 -11.48 4.02
C GLU A 171 -16.40 -10.85 3.15
N LEU A 172 -15.14 -11.27 3.32
CA LEU A 172 -14.04 -10.84 2.46
C LEU A 172 -14.30 -11.18 1.00
N ALA A 173 -14.74 -12.42 0.71
CA ALA A 173 -15.06 -12.85 -0.63
C ALA A 173 -16.19 -12.02 -1.25
N ALA A 174 -17.29 -11.81 -0.52
CA ALA A 174 -18.42 -11.01 -0.99
C ALA A 174 -18.05 -9.53 -1.21
N GLU A 175 -17.25 -8.95 -0.33
CA GLU A 175 -16.78 -7.57 -0.44
C GLU A 175 -15.90 -7.36 -1.68
N ILE A 176 -15.01 -8.32 -1.98
CA ILE A 176 -14.13 -8.26 -3.16
C ILE A 176 -14.92 -8.49 -4.46
N GLU A 177 -15.91 -9.40 -4.44
CA GLU A 177 -16.82 -9.62 -5.56
C GLU A 177 -17.63 -8.35 -5.87
N GLU A 178 -18.20 -7.70 -4.85
CA GLU A 178 -18.93 -6.43 -5.02
C GLU A 178 -18.00 -5.30 -5.49
N TRP A 179 -16.72 -5.33 -5.11
CA TRP A 179 -15.71 -4.41 -5.62
C TRP A 179 -15.50 -4.58 -7.14
N GLY A 180 -15.84 -5.75 -7.69
CA GLY A 180 -15.61 -6.11 -9.09
C GLY A 180 -14.19 -6.61 -9.35
N SER A 181 -13.54 -7.17 -8.32
CA SER A 181 -12.17 -7.66 -8.36
C SER A 181 -12.15 -9.19 -8.24
N GLN A 182 -11.13 -9.83 -8.81
CA GLN A 182 -10.93 -11.26 -8.65
C GLN A 182 -10.20 -11.55 -7.33
N LEU A 183 -10.81 -12.35 -6.45
CA LEU A 183 -10.10 -12.90 -5.29
C LEU A 183 -9.24 -14.10 -5.71
N VAL A 184 -7.93 -14.04 -5.41
CA VAL A 184 -6.99 -15.15 -5.56
C VAL A 184 -6.46 -15.53 -4.18
N VAL A 185 -6.72 -16.78 -3.78
CA VAL A 185 -6.30 -17.34 -2.50
C VAL A 185 -5.17 -18.35 -2.74
N LEU A 186 -4.01 -18.12 -2.13
CA LEU A 186 -2.83 -19.00 -2.24
C LEU A 186 -2.16 -19.18 -0.88
N ASP A 187 -1.38 -20.25 -0.73
CA ASP A 187 -0.50 -20.39 0.43
C ASP A 187 0.69 -19.45 0.22
N LEU A 188 0.69 -18.33 0.93
CA LEU A 188 1.65 -17.24 0.77
C LEU A 188 2.51 -17.06 2.02
N LYS A 189 2.09 -17.59 3.16
CA LYS A 189 2.78 -17.47 4.44
C LYS A 189 4.03 -18.34 4.51
N ARG A 190 5.06 -17.85 5.19
CA ARG A 190 6.23 -18.65 5.58
C ARG A 190 5.87 -19.65 6.67
N SER A 191 6.37 -20.88 6.57
CA SER A 191 6.15 -21.89 7.60
C SER A 191 6.82 -21.58 8.95
N ASP A 192 7.87 -20.76 8.95
CA ASP A 192 8.66 -20.40 10.14
C ASP A 192 8.35 -19.01 10.71
N ALA A 193 7.37 -18.30 10.16
CA ALA A 193 6.98 -16.97 10.61
C ALA A 193 5.46 -16.85 10.77
N LEU A 194 5.03 -16.04 11.74
CA LEU A 194 3.60 -15.83 12.00
C LEU A 194 2.98 -14.80 11.06
N ASP A 195 3.78 -13.89 10.52
CA ASP A 195 3.36 -12.61 9.97
C ASP A 195 3.99 -12.27 8.62
N ARG A 196 4.76 -13.20 8.01
CA ARG A 196 5.53 -12.91 6.79
C ARG A 196 5.12 -13.77 5.62
N HIS A 197 5.05 -13.11 4.47
CA HIS A 197 5.00 -13.76 3.17
C HIS A 197 6.30 -14.53 2.90
N ASP A 198 6.18 -15.69 2.28
CA ASP A 198 7.27 -16.40 1.64
C ASP A 198 7.56 -15.73 0.30
N VAL A 199 8.79 -15.27 0.12
CA VAL A 199 9.19 -14.49 -1.06
C VAL A 199 9.03 -15.30 -2.35
N THR A 200 9.29 -16.60 -2.31
CA THR A 200 9.20 -17.46 -3.50
C THR A 200 7.75 -17.67 -3.87
N ARG A 201 6.89 -18.02 -2.90
CA ARG A 201 5.46 -18.22 -3.12
C ARG A 201 4.77 -16.93 -3.58
N LEU A 202 5.11 -15.80 -2.96
CA LEU A 202 4.57 -14.50 -3.34
C LEU A 202 5.00 -14.09 -4.77
N SER A 203 6.26 -14.31 -5.13
CA SER A 203 6.73 -14.03 -6.49
C SER A 203 6.01 -14.90 -7.54
N GLN A 204 5.78 -16.18 -7.25
CA GLN A 204 5.02 -17.07 -8.13
C GLN A 204 3.55 -16.63 -8.24
N ALA A 205 2.94 -16.22 -7.13
CA ALA A 205 1.59 -15.70 -7.10
C ALA A 205 1.45 -14.44 -7.99
N TYR A 206 2.42 -13.53 -7.95
CA TYR A 206 2.41 -12.37 -8.86
C TYR A 206 2.53 -12.79 -10.32
N LEU A 207 3.43 -13.71 -10.67
CA LEU A 207 3.54 -14.19 -12.05
C LEU A 207 2.23 -14.84 -12.54
N GLN A 208 1.55 -15.60 -11.68
CA GLN A 208 0.26 -16.20 -12.00
C GLN A 208 -0.84 -15.14 -12.18
N ALA A 209 -0.95 -14.21 -11.23
CA ALA A 209 -1.96 -13.14 -11.27
C ALA A 209 -1.76 -12.24 -12.51
N LEU A 210 -0.53 -11.83 -12.78
CA LEU A 210 -0.20 -10.96 -13.91
C LEU A 210 -0.30 -11.67 -15.26
N GLY A 211 0.00 -12.97 -15.32
CA GLY A 211 -0.21 -13.79 -16.50
C GLY A 211 -1.70 -13.86 -16.88
N GLY A 212 -2.60 -13.87 -15.90
CA GLY A 212 -4.05 -13.82 -16.13
C GLY A 212 -4.57 -12.47 -16.64
N LEU A 213 -3.85 -11.38 -16.40
CA LEU A 213 -4.22 -10.03 -16.87
C LEU A 213 -3.77 -9.74 -18.31
N SER A 214 -2.90 -10.57 -18.86
CA SER A 214 -2.30 -10.38 -20.20
C SER A 214 -3.03 -11.12 -21.32
N GLY A 215 -4.14 -11.81 -21.02
CA GLY A 215 -4.96 -12.59 -21.96
C GLY A 215 -6.37 -12.04 -22.09
#